data_AF-A0A0A1WKZ0-F1
#
_entry.id   AF-A0A0A1WKZ0-F1
#
_cell.length_a   1.000
_cell.length_b   1.000
_cell.length_c   1.000
_cell.angle_alpha   90.00
_cell.angle_beta   90.00
_cell.angle_gamma   90.00
#
_symmetry.space_group_name_H-M   'P 1'
#
loop_
_entity.id
_entity.type
_entity.pdbx_description
1 polymer ?
#
loop_
_entity_poly.entity_id
_entity_poly.type
_entity_poly.pdbx_seq_one_letter_code
_entity_poly.pdbx_strand_id
1 'polypeptide(L)'
;MLEQFCCFRLEPTAKFFGSLGSFVSIILIIICAELLRNPRALIGTLTSRGYHFEDPEGAGTVLIIILVVNVVIFFINAFANAGLVFGTIKKHHKLILPWLIITALWIALSLVAILLTGFYSSIFGVALSIYLWLTMWALYRKIKQENEQRALKRAARYGSRTRQMA
;
A
#
# COMPACT_ATOMS: atom_id res chain seq x y z
N MET A 1 -5.25 -26.74 0.93
CA MET A 1 -5.90 -26.11 -0.23
C MET A 1 -6.89 -25.08 0.29
N LEU A 2 -6.60 -23.80 0.14
CA LEU A 2 -7.55 -22.70 0.29
C LEU A 2 -7.23 -21.76 -0.88
N GLU A 3 -7.84 -22.05 -2.02
CA GLU A 3 -7.72 -21.25 -3.25
C GLU A 3 -8.80 -20.16 -3.34
N GLN A 4 -9.78 -20.21 -2.44
CA GLN A 4 -10.97 -19.38 -2.45
C GLN A 4 -11.24 -18.89 -1.03
N PHE A 5 -11.11 -17.59 -0.82
CA PHE A 5 -11.86 -16.90 0.24
C PHE A 5 -13.02 -16.20 -0.48
N CYS A 6 -14.27 -16.58 -0.15
CA CYS A 6 -15.51 -16.01 -0.70
C CYS A 6 -15.52 -15.78 -2.22
N CYS A 7 -15.40 -16.85 -3.01
CA CYS A 7 -15.52 -16.84 -4.48
C CYS A 7 -14.45 -16.08 -5.28
N PHE A 8 -13.58 -15.29 -4.64
CA PHE A 8 -12.50 -14.58 -5.33
C PHE A 8 -11.18 -15.34 -5.29
N ARG A 9 -10.60 -15.53 -6.47
CA ARG A 9 -9.26 -16.09 -6.66
C ARG A 9 -8.27 -15.03 -6.15
N LEU A 10 -7.46 -15.34 -5.14
CA LEU A 10 -6.58 -14.36 -4.47
C LEU A 10 -5.55 -13.71 -5.43
N GLU A 11 -5.17 -14.45 -6.47
CA GLU A 11 -4.17 -14.02 -7.45
C GLU A 11 -4.62 -12.82 -8.31
N PRO A 12 -5.80 -12.84 -8.96
CA PRO A 12 -6.31 -11.68 -9.68
C PRO A 12 -6.66 -10.51 -8.75
N THR A 13 -7.16 -10.75 -7.54
CA THR A 13 -7.47 -9.68 -6.58
C THR A 13 -6.21 -8.88 -6.23
N ALA A 14 -5.10 -9.55 -5.93
CA ALA A 14 -3.84 -8.86 -5.64
C ALA A 14 -3.28 -8.09 -6.84
N LYS A 15 -3.40 -8.64 -8.05
CA LYS A 15 -3.00 -7.93 -9.28
C LYS A 15 -3.85 -6.69 -9.51
N PHE A 16 -5.18 -6.81 -9.36
CA PHE A 16 -6.12 -5.71 -9.55
C PHE A 16 -5.91 -4.59 -8.53
N PHE A 17 -5.79 -4.92 -7.25
CA PHE A 17 -5.55 -3.92 -6.20
C PHE A 17 -4.17 -3.28 -6.30
N GLY A 18 -3.13 -4.06 -6.61
CA GLY A 18 -1.80 -3.51 -6.83
C GLY A 18 -1.73 -2.57 -8.04
N SER A 19 -2.40 -2.91 -9.15
CA SER A 19 -2.45 -2.04 -10.33
C SER A 19 -3.27 -0.78 -10.09
N LEU A 20 -4.41 -0.90 -9.40
CA LEU A 20 -5.27 0.23 -9.10
C LEU A 20 -4.58 1.20 -8.13
N GLY A 21 -3.91 0.68 -7.10
CA GLY A 21 -3.10 1.49 -6.18
C GLY A 21 -1.93 2.19 -6.87
N SER A 22 -1.25 1.50 -7.80
CA SER A 22 -0.18 2.11 -8.60
C SER A 22 -0.70 3.22 -9.52
N PHE A 23 -1.83 3.00 -10.19
CA PHE A 23 -2.43 3.97 -11.10
C PHE A 23 -2.87 5.23 -10.35
N VAL A 24 -3.55 5.06 -9.21
CA VAL A 24 -3.94 6.18 -8.34
C VAL A 24 -2.71 6.95 -7.85
N SER A 25 -1.64 6.27 -7.45
CA SER A 25 -0.41 6.93 -6.99
C SER A 25 0.24 7.76 -8.10
N ILE A 26 0.29 7.25 -9.33
CA ILE A 26 0.84 7.99 -10.49
C ILE A 26 0.00 9.25 -10.77
N ILE A 27 -1.33 9.13 -10.79
CA ILE A 27 -2.22 10.28 -10.99
C ILE A 27 -2.00 11.33 -9.90
N LEU A 28 -1.90 10.92 -8.64
CA LEU A 28 -1.66 11.83 -7.53
C LEU A 28 -0.29 12.52 -7.63
N ILE A 29 0.75 11.82 -8.09
CA ILE A 29 2.07 12.42 -8.35
C ILE A 29 1.96 13.48 -9.46
N ILE A 30 1.24 13.21 -10.55
CA ILE A 30 1.03 14.19 -11.63
C ILE A 30 0.29 15.42 -11.10
N ILE A 31 -0.79 15.22 -10.35
CA ILE A 31 -1.53 16.33 -9.72
C ILE A 31 -0.61 17.14 -8.81
N CYS A 32 0.20 16.50 -7.97
CA CYS A 32 1.17 17.18 -7.12
C CYS A 32 2.23 17.93 -7.93
N ALA A 33 2.72 17.36 -9.04
CA ALA A 33 3.70 18.00 -9.91
C ALA A 33 3.12 19.26 -10.58
N GLU A 34 1.88 19.22 -11.05
CA GLU A 34 1.18 20.39 -11.59
C GLU A 34 0.94 21.46 -10.53
N LEU A 35 0.57 21.06 -9.31
CA LEU A 35 0.42 21.96 -8.17
C LEU A 35 1.76 22.60 -7.75
N LEU A 36 2.88 21.86 -7.82
CA LEU A 36 4.24 22.36 -7.60
C LEU A 36 4.71 23.32 -8.70
N ARG A 37 4.19 23.18 -9.92
CA ARG A 37 4.56 24.05 -11.05
C ARG A 37 4.01 25.46 -10.90
N ASN A 38 2.87 25.63 -10.22
CA ASN A 38 2.30 26.94 -9.94
C ASN A 38 1.76 27.06 -8.50
N PRO A 39 2.66 27.13 -7.50
CA PRO A 39 2.26 27.18 -6.09
C PRO A 39 1.51 28.48 -5.76
N ARG A 40 1.77 29.57 -6.49
CA ARG A 40 1.10 30.86 -6.31
C ARG A 40 -0.38 30.80 -6.70
N ALA A 41 -0.72 30.12 -7.80
CA ALA A 41 -2.11 29.90 -8.18
C ALA A 41 -2.86 29.01 -7.16
N LEU A 42 -2.16 28.07 -6.53
CA LEU A 42 -2.72 27.22 -5.48
C LEU A 42 -3.04 28.00 -4.21
N ILE A 43 -2.12 28.87 -3.76
CA ILE A 43 -2.37 29.77 -2.62
C ILE A 43 -3.55 30.70 -2.93
N GLY A 44 -3.62 31.24 -4.14
CA GLY A 44 -4.74 32.08 -4.59
C GLY A 44 -6.09 31.34 -4.55
N THR A 45 -6.14 30.08 -4.99
CA THR A 45 -7.37 29.27 -4.94
C THR A 45 -7.76 28.85 -3.52
N LEU A 46 -6.79 28.58 -2.64
CA LEU A 46 -7.05 28.29 -1.22
C LEU A 46 -7.54 29.53 -0.47
N THR A 47 -6.96 30.69 -0.76
CA THR A 47 -7.40 31.98 -0.22
C THR A 47 -8.82 32.31 -0.68
N SER A 48 -9.13 32.06 -1.96
CA SER A 48 -10.49 32.20 -2.51
C SER A 48 -11.51 31.25 -1.88
N ARG A 49 -11.08 30.10 -1.36
CA ARG A 49 -11.92 29.15 -0.60
C ARG A 49 -12.08 29.51 0.89
N GLY A 50 -11.55 30.65 1.34
CA GLY A 50 -11.74 31.15 2.70
C GLY A 50 -10.63 30.75 3.68
N TYR A 51 -9.51 30.19 3.22
CA TYR A 51 -8.33 30.03 4.07
C TYR A 51 -7.56 31.36 4.12
N HIS A 52 -7.72 32.11 5.22
CA HIS A 52 -6.92 33.30 5.48
C HIS A 52 -5.54 32.89 6.02
N PHE A 53 -4.50 33.16 5.25
CA PHE A 53 -3.12 33.05 5.71
C PHE A 53 -2.69 34.42 6.24
N GLU A 54 -2.37 34.53 7.53
CA GLU A 54 -1.84 35.77 8.13
C GLU A 54 -0.48 36.16 7.54
N ASP A 55 0.28 35.18 7.04
CA ASP A 55 1.55 35.37 6.33
C ASP A 55 1.55 34.57 5.01
N PRO A 56 1.36 35.22 3.84
CA PRO A 56 1.26 34.55 2.55
C PRO A 56 2.61 34.00 2.05
N GLU A 57 3.74 34.57 2.48
CA GLU A 57 5.07 34.08 2.09
C GLU A 57 5.45 32.83 2.90
N GLY A 58 5.18 32.86 4.20
CA GLY A 58 5.34 31.69 5.08
C GLY A 58 4.44 30.53 4.67
N ALA A 59 3.16 30.80 4.38
CA ALA A 59 2.19 29.79 3.97
C ALA A 59 2.60 29.08 2.67
N GLY A 60 3.14 29.81 1.70
CA GLY A 60 3.62 29.22 0.44
C GLY A 60 4.75 28.23 0.65
N THR A 61 5.71 28.56 1.52
CA THR A 61 6.84 27.68 1.84
C THR A 61 6.37 26.40 2.54
N VAL A 62 5.49 26.52 3.53
CA VAL A 62 4.92 25.37 4.25
C VAL A 62 4.16 24.44 3.29
N LEU A 63 3.38 25.02 2.38
CA LEU A 63 2.57 24.25 1.44
C LEU A 63 3.45 23.50 0.42
N ILE A 64 4.54 24.12 -0.06
CA ILE A 64 5.54 23.44 -0.89
C ILE A 64 6.16 22.26 -0.13
N ILE A 65 6.56 22.45 1.13
CA ILE A 65 7.13 21.37 1.95
C ILE A 65 6.15 20.21 2.07
N ILE A 66 4.88 20.49 2.40
CA ILE A 66 3.84 19.47 2.49
C ILE A 66 3.68 18.73 1.15
N LEU A 67 3.68 19.44 0.03
CA LEU A 67 3.56 18.82 -1.28
C LEU A 67 4.74 17.89 -1.61
N VAL A 68 5.96 18.34 -1.34
CA VAL A 68 7.18 17.55 -1.55
C VAL A 68 7.15 16.28 -0.70
N VAL A 69 6.79 16.39 0.58
CA VAL A 69 6.63 15.23 1.47
C VAL A 69 5.57 14.27 0.94
N ASN A 70 4.43 14.77 0.48
CA ASN A 70 3.37 13.94 -0.11
C ASN A 70 3.84 13.21 -1.38
N VAL A 71 4.62 13.85 -2.24
CA VAL A 71 5.21 13.20 -3.43
C VAL A 71 6.09 12.03 -3.01
N VAL A 72 6.96 12.21 -2.01
CA VAL A 72 7.82 11.13 -1.49
C VAL A 72 6.99 9.97 -0.95
N ILE A 73 5.93 10.27 -0.18
CA ILE A 73 5.01 9.25 0.34
C ILE A 73 4.32 8.50 -0.80
N PHE A 74 3.85 9.20 -1.84
CA PHE A 74 3.24 8.55 -3.01
C PHE A 74 4.23 7.67 -3.78
N PHE A 75 5.49 8.07 -3.87
CA PHE A 75 6.54 7.20 -4.43
C PHE A 75 6.70 5.92 -3.63
N ILE A 76 6.85 6.01 -2.30
CA ILE A 76 6.97 4.84 -1.43
C ILE A 76 5.73 3.93 -1.57
N ASN A 77 4.54 4.53 -1.64
CA ASN A 77 3.30 3.79 -1.85
C ASN A 77 3.24 3.11 -3.22
N ALA A 78 3.68 3.79 -4.29
CA ALA A 78 3.79 3.21 -5.63
C ALA A 78 4.76 2.02 -5.64
N PHE A 79 5.92 2.14 -4.98
CA PHE A 79 6.87 1.04 -4.81
C PHE A 79 6.27 -0.12 -4.01
N ALA A 80 5.54 0.16 -2.93
CA ALA A 80 4.86 -0.87 -2.16
C ALA A 80 3.79 -1.61 -2.98
N ASN A 81 3.01 -0.88 -3.78
CA ASN A 81 2.00 -1.44 -4.69
C ASN A 81 2.64 -2.27 -5.81
N ALA A 82 3.72 -1.79 -6.41
CA ALA A 82 4.50 -2.56 -7.39
C ALA A 82 5.11 -3.82 -6.75
N GLY A 83 5.63 -3.70 -5.53
CA GLY A 83 6.16 -4.81 -4.74
C GLY A 83 5.10 -5.89 -4.45
N LEU A 84 3.85 -5.48 -4.20
CA LEU A 84 2.71 -6.40 -4.07
C LEU A 84 2.50 -7.20 -5.36
N VAL A 85 2.43 -6.52 -6.51
CA VAL A 85 2.22 -7.15 -7.82
C VAL A 85 3.39 -8.10 -8.15
N PHE A 86 4.63 -7.65 -8.01
CA PHE A 86 5.80 -8.50 -8.25
C PHE A 86 5.91 -9.65 -7.26
N GLY A 87 5.57 -9.43 -5.99
CA GLY A 87 5.57 -10.44 -4.93
C GLY A 87 4.59 -11.57 -5.21
N THR A 88 3.41 -11.25 -5.75
CA THR A 88 2.43 -12.27 -6.17
C THR A 88 2.88 -13.03 -7.41
N ILE A 89 3.43 -12.36 -8.43
CA ILE A 89 3.91 -13.00 -9.66
C ILE A 89 5.12 -13.92 -9.39
N LYS A 90 6.12 -13.44 -8.64
CA LYS A 90 7.36 -14.20 -8.38
C LYS A 90 7.30 -15.08 -7.13
N LYS A 91 6.18 -15.13 -6.41
CA LYS A 91 6.00 -15.87 -5.14
C LYS A 91 7.05 -15.52 -4.05
N HIS A 92 7.56 -14.28 -4.08
CA HIS A 92 8.49 -13.77 -3.08
C HIS A 92 7.73 -13.07 -1.95
N HIS A 93 7.50 -13.79 -0.85
CA HIS A 93 6.76 -13.31 0.32
C HIS A 93 7.33 -12.02 0.93
N LYS A 94 8.66 -11.80 0.87
CA LYS A 94 9.31 -10.62 1.46
C LYS A 94 8.88 -9.28 0.81
N LEU A 95 8.44 -9.29 -0.44
CA LEU A 95 8.04 -8.08 -1.18
C LEU A 95 6.62 -7.59 -0.85
N ILE A 96 5.80 -8.45 -0.24
CA ILE A 96 4.42 -8.14 0.17
C ILE A 96 4.39 -7.41 1.52
N LEU A 97 5.44 -7.61 2.33
CA LEU A 97 5.54 -7.15 3.71
C LEU A 97 5.50 -5.62 3.86
N PRO A 98 6.23 -4.82 3.04
CA PRO A 98 6.20 -3.36 3.15
C PRO A 98 4.81 -2.79 2.92
N TRP A 99 4.10 -3.29 1.90
CA TRP A 99 2.73 -2.90 1.62
C TRP A 99 1.82 -3.20 2.81
N LEU A 100 1.96 -4.39 3.40
CA LEU A 100 1.11 -4.83 4.49
C LEU A 100 1.31 -4.00 5.77
N ILE A 101 2.54 -3.55 6.05
CA ILE A 101 2.86 -2.65 7.18
C ILE A 101 2.26 -1.26 6.93
N ILE A 102 2.46 -0.68 5.75
CA ILE A 102 1.96 0.66 5.42
C ILE A 102 0.43 0.68 5.51
N THR A 103 -0.24 -0.32 4.94
CA THR A 103 -1.70 -0.41 4.98
C THR A 103 -2.22 -0.67 6.40
N ALA A 104 -1.51 -1.45 7.22
CA ALA A 104 -1.87 -1.65 8.64
C ALA A 104 -1.81 -0.34 9.44
N LEU A 105 -0.74 0.45 9.27
CA LEU A 105 -0.59 1.75 9.91
C LEU A 105 -1.71 2.71 9.50
N TRP A 106 -2.02 2.74 8.20
CA TRP A 106 -3.10 3.56 7.67
C TRP A 106 -4.47 3.18 8.27
N ILE A 107 -4.77 1.89 8.35
CA ILE A 107 -6.00 1.38 8.96
C ILE A 107 -6.06 1.75 10.45
N ALA A 108 -4.97 1.57 11.20
CA ALA A 108 -4.91 1.93 12.60
C ALA A 108 -5.15 3.43 12.83
N LEU A 109 -4.51 4.29 12.04
CA LEU A 109 -4.73 5.74 12.07
C LEU A 109 -6.17 6.11 11.70
N SER A 110 -6.74 5.45 10.70
CA SER A 110 -8.13 5.68 10.29
C SER A 110 -9.11 5.28 11.39
N LEU A 111 -8.84 4.20 12.12
CA LEU A 111 -9.66 3.74 13.23
C LEU A 111 -9.63 4.75 14.39
N VAL A 112 -8.45 5.27 14.72
CA VAL A 112 -8.28 6.34 15.73
C VAL A 112 -9.01 7.62 15.29
N ALA A 113 -8.90 7.99 14.02
CA ALA A 113 -9.58 9.16 13.48
C ALA A 113 -11.11 9.04 13.58
N ILE A 114 -11.70 7.88 13.28
CA ILE A 114 -13.14 7.64 13.44
C ILE A 114 -13.58 7.83 14.89
N LEU A 115 -12.79 7.32 15.86
CA LEU A 115 -13.10 7.48 17.28
C LEU A 115 -13.07 8.95 17.73
N LEU A 116 -12.14 9.75 17.20
CA LEU A 116 -11.99 11.15 17.58
C LEU A 116 -13.00 12.08 16.90
N THR A 117 -13.26 11.86 15.61
CA THR A 117 -14.09 12.77 14.79
C THR A 117 -15.55 12.34 14.66
N GLY A 118 -15.88 11.10 15.03
CA GLY A 118 -17.27 10.60 14.98
C GLY A 118 -17.84 10.44 13.58
N PHE A 119 -17.02 10.43 12.52
CA PHE A 119 -17.50 10.26 11.15
C PHE A 119 -17.92 8.82 10.85
N TYR A 120 -19.18 8.50 11.13
CA TYR A 120 -19.79 7.19 10.84
C TYR A 120 -19.77 6.80 9.35
N SER A 121 -19.74 7.78 8.44
CA SER A 121 -19.65 7.54 6.99
C SER A 121 -18.33 6.88 6.57
N SER A 122 -17.26 7.01 7.37
CA SER A 122 -15.96 6.40 7.10
C SER A 122 -15.89 4.91 7.47
N ILE A 123 -16.86 4.40 8.24
CA ILE A 123 -16.86 3.02 8.75
C ILE A 123 -16.84 2.00 7.61
N PHE A 124 -17.63 2.22 6.55
CA PHE A 124 -17.64 1.33 5.39
C PHE A 124 -16.28 1.26 4.68
N GLY A 125 -15.60 2.41 4.54
CA GLY A 125 -14.28 2.47 3.92
C GLY A 125 -13.22 1.75 4.75
N VAL A 126 -13.26 1.90 6.07
CA VAL A 126 -12.35 1.21 6.99
C VAL A 126 -12.62 -0.28 7.03
N ALA A 127 -13.89 -0.71 7.05
CA ALA A 127 -14.26 -2.12 7.00
C ALA A 127 -13.74 -2.81 5.73
N LEU A 128 -13.91 -2.16 4.57
CA LEU A 128 -13.39 -2.66 3.29
C LEU A 128 -11.85 -2.72 3.29
N SER A 129 -11.19 -1.71 3.86
CA SER A 129 -9.73 -1.69 4.00
C SER A 129 -9.21 -2.82 4.89
N ILE A 130 -9.87 -3.10 6.03
CA ILE A 130 -9.56 -4.22 6.91
C ILE A 130 -9.74 -5.55 6.19
N TYR A 131 -10.84 -5.70 5.46
CA TYR A 131 -11.09 -6.91 4.67
C TYR A 131 -9.99 -7.15 3.63
N LEU A 132 -9.60 -6.12 2.89
CA LEU A 132 -8.48 -6.21 1.94
C LEU A 132 -7.16 -6.55 2.62
N TRP A 133 -6.89 -5.95 3.78
CA TRP A 133 -5.70 -6.26 4.56
C TRP A 133 -5.66 -7.73 5.00
N LEU A 134 -6.79 -8.26 5.49
CA LEU A 134 -6.90 -9.67 5.89
C LEU A 134 -6.69 -10.62 4.70
N THR A 135 -7.24 -10.31 3.52
CA THR A 135 -7.04 -11.14 2.32
C THR A 135 -5.56 -11.18 1.89
N MET A 136 -4.86 -10.04 1.95
CA MET A 136 -3.42 -9.98 1.64
C MET A 136 -2.57 -10.67 2.70
N TRP A 137 -2.95 -10.58 3.97
CA TRP A 137 -2.29 -11.32 5.05
C TRP A 137 -2.43 -12.84 4.87
N ALA A 138 -3.62 -13.32 4.52
CA ALA A 138 -3.86 -14.72 4.21
C ALA A 138 -2.99 -15.19 3.03
N LEU A 139 -2.89 -14.37 1.97
CA LEU A 139 -2.01 -14.64 0.83
C LEU A 139 -0.53 -14.71 1.24
N TYR A 140 -0.07 -13.77 2.06
CA TYR A 140 1.29 -13.76 2.59
C TYR A 140 1.61 -15.05 3.36
N ARG A 141 0.72 -15.47 4.28
CA ARG A 141 0.88 -16.74 5.02
C ARG A 141 0.94 -17.95 4.10
N LYS A 142 0.09 -18.00 3.07
CA LYS A 142 0.09 -19.09 2.08
C LYS A 142 1.42 -19.19 1.34
N ILE A 143 1.94 -18.08 0.83
CA ILE A 143 3.23 -18.06 0.11
C ILE A 143 4.40 -18.41 1.05
N LYS A 144 4.34 -17.98 2.32
CA LYS A 144 5.34 -18.36 3.33
C LYS A 144 5.36 -19.88 3.56
N GLN A 145 4.21 -20.48 3.80
CA GLN A 145 4.08 -21.94 4.01
C GLN A 145 4.52 -22.75 2.79
N GLU A 146 4.16 -22.33 1.57
CA GLU A 146 4.61 -22.99 0.34
C GLU A 146 6.14 -22.96 0.20
N ASN A 147 6.77 -21.84 0.56
CA ASN A 147 8.23 -21.70 0.48
C ASN A 147 8.94 -22.57 1.52
N GLU A 148 8.43 -22.66 2.74
CA GLU A 148 8.97 -23.54 3.79
C GLU A 148 8.84 -25.02 3.41
N GLN A 149 7.69 -25.44 2.88
CA GLN A 149 7.49 -26.81 2.37
C GLN A 149 8.44 -27.13 1.21
N ARG A 150 8.68 -26.18 0.30
CA ARG A 150 9.66 -26.35 -0.79
C ARG A 150 11.08 -26.47 -0.26
N ALA A 151 11.46 -25.70 0.76
CA ALA A 151 12.77 -25.78 1.39
C ALA A 151 12.98 -27.15 2.06
N LEU A 152 12.00 -27.65 2.81
CA LEU A 152 12.04 -28.98 3.43
C LEU A 152 12.14 -30.11 2.38
N LYS A 153 11.35 -30.03 1.30
CA LYS A 153 11.43 -31.02 0.19
C LYS A 153 12.79 -31.01 -0.53
N ARG A 154 13.47 -29.85 -0.59
CA ARG A 154 14.83 -29.76 -1.15
C ARG A 154 15.87 -30.36 -0.21
N ALA A 155 15.77 -30.09 1.09
CA ALA A 155 16.64 -30.67 2.11
C ALA A 155 16.53 -32.20 2.15
N ALA A 156 15.29 -32.74 2.10
CA ALA A 156 15.05 -34.18 2.06
C ALA A 156 15.66 -34.85 0.82
N ARG A 157 15.55 -34.22 -0.36
CA ARG A 157 16.17 -34.72 -1.60
C ARG A 157 17.70 -34.72 -1.57
N TYR A 158 18.30 -33.75 -0.89
CA TYR A 158 19.75 -33.72 -0.72
C TYR A 158 20.22 -34.84 0.20
N GLY A 159 19.55 -35.03 1.34
CA GLY A 159 19.86 -36.09 2.30
C GLY A 159 19.73 -37.50 1.73
N SER A 160 18.75 -37.74 0.84
CA SER A 160 18.60 -39.03 0.17
C SER A 160 19.69 -39.30 -0.87
N ARG A 161 20.21 -38.25 -1.54
CA ARG A 161 21.28 -38.37 -2.54
C ARG A 161 22.63 -38.71 -1.90
N THR A 162 22.94 -38.10 -0.75
CA THR A 162 24.18 -38.38 -0.01
C THR A 162 24.23 -39.80 0.54
N ARG A 163 23.07 -40.40 0.89
CA ARG A 163 23.01 -41.81 1.33
C ARG A 163 23.17 -42.84 0.21
N GLN A 164 22.98 -42.47 -1.06
CA GLN A 164 23.20 -43.38 -2.18
C GLN A 164 24.66 -43.40 -2.66
N MET A 165 25.50 -42.50 -2.16
CA MET A 165 26.92 -42.38 -2.53
C MET A 165 27.87 -42.88 -1.42
N ALA A 166 27.33 -43.36 -0.30
CA ALA A 166 28.05 -43.98 0.80
C ALA A 166 27.72 -45.46 0.84
#